data_AF-A0A8S3JUI0-F1
#
_entry.id   AF-A0A8S3JUI0-F1
#
_cell.length_a   1.000
_cell.length_b   1.000
_cell.length_c   1.000
_cell.angle_alpha   90.00
_cell.angle_beta   90.00
_cell.angle_gamma   90.00
#
_symmetry.space_group_name_H-M   'P 1'
#
loop_
_entity.id
_entity.type
_entity.pdbx_description
1 polymer ?
#
loop_
_entity_poly.entity_id
_entity_poly.type
_entity_poly.pdbx_seq_one_letter_code
_entity_poly.pdbx_strand_id
1 'polypeptide(L)'
;ILGVLLVPLTLGVATTLLSIQQTKLNQKNRENDIDIAQKQRQQDVFLAVQAEKEQILAIYLQDLATLLLDKNIIFDKNSAVSSIIRAKTLTTLIQMDAPRKRQVILFLYEAKLIKRNSKYA
;
A
#
# COMPACT_ATOMS: atom_id res chain seq x y z
N ILE A 1 15.77 20.88 66.86
CA ILE A 1 15.77 21.94 65.82
C ILE A 1 16.67 21.59 64.62
N LEU A 2 17.83 20.94 64.82
CA LEU A 2 18.74 20.51 63.74
C LEU A 2 18.16 19.48 62.74
N GLY A 3 17.23 18.62 63.16
CA GLY A 3 16.63 17.59 62.28
C GLY A 3 15.66 18.13 61.22
N VAL A 4 15.07 19.31 61.42
CA VAL A 4 14.04 19.87 60.51
C VAL A 4 14.65 20.51 59.26
N LEU A 5 15.89 21.01 59.36
CA LEU A 5 16.63 21.58 58.22
C LEU A 5 17.28 20.52 57.32
N LEU A 6 17.44 19.27 57.79
CA LEU A 6 18.03 18.18 57.01
C LEU A 6 17.06 17.63 55.94
N VAL A 7 15.76 17.65 56.24
CA VAL A 7 14.69 17.12 55.38
C VAL A 7 14.59 17.85 54.02
N PRO A 8 14.57 19.19 53.93
CA PRO A 8 14.56 19.87 52.63
C PRO A 8 15.86 19.68 51.83
N LEU A 9 16.99 19.49 52.51
CA LEU A 9 18.29 19.24 51.88
C LEU A 9 18.36 17.88 51.19
N THR A 10 17.85 16.82 51.84
CA THR A 10 17.79 15.47 51.23
C THR A 10 16.81 15.41 50.05
N LEU A 11 15.68 16.13 50.13
CA LEU A 11 14.71 16.27 49.03
C LEU A 11 15.29 17.01 47.81
N GLY A 12 16.05 18.09 48.03
CA GLY A 12 16.69 18.83 46.93
C GLY A 12 17.76 18.02 46.18
N VAL A 13 18.54 17.22 46.89
CA VAL A 13 19.57 16.36 46.27
C VAL A 13 18.93 15.15 45.57
N ALA A 14 17.87 14.56 46.14
CA ALA A 14 17.18 13.43 45.51
C ALA A 14 16.46 13.82 44.20
N THR A 15 15.80 14.98 44.17
CA THR A 15 15.05 15.46 42.99
C THR A 15 15.94 15.81 41.80
N THR A 16 17.11 16.39 42.05
CA THR A 16 18.09 16.73 41.01
C THR A 16 18.71 15.49 40.38
N LEU A 17 19.05 14.47 41.19
CA LEU A 17 19.58 13.19 40.68
C LEU A 17 18.55 12.43 39.84
N LEU A 18 17.27 12.40 40.27
CA LEU A 18 16.19 11.77 39.51
C LEU A 18 15.92 12.48 38.17
N SER A 19 15.96 13.81 38.15
CA SER A 19 15.74 14.61 36.93
C SER A 19 16.81 14.37 35.87
N ILE A 20 18.08 14.21 36.26
CA ILE A 20 19.19 13.92 35.33
C ILE A 20 19.07 12.52 34.72
N GLN A 21 18.48 11.57 35.45
CA GLN A 21 18.26 10.22 34.94
C GLN A 21 17.06 10.17 33.98
N GLN A 22 16.03 10.99 34.23
CA GLN A 22 14.83 11.09 33.39
C GLN A 22 15.11 11.70 32.01
N THR A 23 16.02 12.68 31.89
CA THR A 23 16.32 13.32 30.60
C THR A 23 16.91 12.35 29.57
N LYS A 24 17.76 11.41 30.01
CA LYS A 24 18.35 10.38 29.12
C LYS A 24 17.31 9.37 28.62
N LEU A 25 16.38 8.96 29.50
CA LEU A 25 15.27 8.08 29.12
C LEU A 25 14.31 8.78 28.15
N ASN A 26 14.01 10.05 28.40
CA ASN A 26 13.15 10.86 27.52
C ASN A 26 13.74 11.06 26.13
N GLN A 27 15.06 11.24 26.02
CA GLN A 27 15.75 11.33 24.72
C GLN A 27 15.64 10.02 23.94
N LYS A 28 15.94 8.88 24.58
CA LYS A 28 15.85 7.56 23.94
C LYS A 28 14.42 7.21 23.53
N ASN A 29 13.43 7.56 24.36
CA ASN A 29 12.02 7.38 24.02
C ASN A 29 11.64 8.25 22.81
N ARG A 30 12.08 9.50 22.77
CA ARG A 30 11.80 10.40 21.63
C ARG A 30 12.40 9.90 20.33
N GLU A 31 13.62 9.36 20.35
CA GLU A 31 14.24 8.74 19.18
C GLU A 31 13.46 7.53 18.69
N ASN A 32 13.04 6.65 19.62
CA ASN A 32 12.19 5.50 19.30
C ASN A 32 10.84 5.94 18.72
N ASP A 33 10.21 6.96 19.28
CA ASP A 33 8.91 7.48 18.81
C ASP A 33 9.03 8.03 17.38
N ILE A 34 10.13 8.72 17.07
CA ILE A 34 10.42 9.21 15.72
C ILE A 34 10.62 8.04 14.74
N ASP A 35 11.40 7.03 15.12
CA ASP A 35 11.64 5.83 14.30
C ASP A 35 10.35 5.05 14.03
N ILE A 36 9.53 4.84 15.07
CA ILE A 36 8.22 4.18 14.94
C ILE A 36 7.31 4.99 14.02
N ALA A 37 7.22 6.31 14.21
CA ALA A 37 6.38 7.17 13.37
C ALA A 37 6.87 7.20 11.91
N GLN A 38 8.19 7.13 11.67
CA GLN A 38 8.74 7.03 10.32
C GLN A 38 8.40 5.69 9.67
N LYS A 39 8.56 4.58 10.39
CA LYS A 39 8.20 3.24 9.90
C LYS A 39 6.71 3.13 9.59
N GLN A 40 5.86 3.65 10.47
CA GLN A 40 4.42 3.70 10.25
C GLN A 40 4.08 4.50 8.99
N ARG A 41 4.63 5.72 8.83
CA ARG A 41 4.40 6.51 7.60
C ARG A 41 4.85 5.78 6.34
N GLN A 42 6.00 5.13 6.36
CA GLN A 42 6.48 4.35 5.21
C GLN A 42 5.55 3.18 4.90
N GLN A 43 5.08 2.48 5.94
CA GLN A 43 4.13 1.39 5.80
C GLN A 43 2.78 1.87 5.28
N ASP A 44 2.26 2.99 5.77
CA ASP A 44 1.00 3.59 5.32
C ASP A 44 1.07 4.00 3.85
N VAL A 45 2.17 4.64 3.44
CA VAL A 45 2.41 4.99 2.03
C VAL A 45 2.47 3.73 1.16
N PHE A 46 3.19 2.70 1.61
CA PHE A 46 3.25 1.43 0.89
C PHE A 46 1.87 0.78 0.75
N LEU A 47 1.11 0.71 1.84
CA LEU A 47 -0.24 0.13 1.84
C LEU A 47 -1.18 0.93 0.93
N ALA A 48 -1.12 2.26 0.96
CA ALA A 48 -1.91 3.12 0.09
C ALA A 48 -1.61 2.87 -1.39
N VAL A 49 -0.33 2.80 -1.77
CA VAL A 49 0.08 2.48 -3.15
C VAL A 49 -0.39 1.08 -3.57
N GLN A 50 -0.33 0.10 -2.66
CA GLN A 50 -0.80 -1.25 -2.97
C GLN A 50 -2.32 -1.32 -3.09
N ALA A 51 -3.07 -0.59 -2.26
CA ALA A 51 -4.51 -0.48 -2.34
C ALA A 51 -4.96 0.19 -3.65
N GLU A 52 -4.28 1.27 -4.05
CA GLU A 52 -4.54 1.94 -5.33
C GLU A 52 -4.37 1.00 -6.52
N LYS A 53 -3.27 0.24 -6.57
CA LYS A 53 -3.02 -0.75 -7.63
C LYS A 53 -4.09 -1.85 -7.66
N GLU A 54 -4.56 -2.29 -6.49
CA GLU A 54 -5.62 -3.29 -6.39
C GLU A 54 -6.97 -2.72 -6.86
N GLN A 55 -7.26 -1.47 -6.53
CA GLN A 55 -8.44 -0.77 -7.00
C GLN A 55 -8.44 -0.63 -8.53
N ILE A 56 -7.31 -0.27 -9.15
CA ILE A 56 -7.16 -0.21 -10.61
C ILE A 56 -7.47 -1.58 -11.25
N LEU A 57 -6.97 -2.67 -10.66
CA LEU A 57 -7.26 -4.02 -11.12
C LEU A 57 -8.75 -4.35 -11.02
N ALA A 58 -9.36 -4.10 -9.86
CA ALA A 58 -10.77 -4.39 -9.62
C ALA A 58 -11.68 -3.64 -10.60
N ILE A 59 -11.44 -2.33 -10.79
CA ILE A 59 -12.20 -1.50 -11.74
C ILE A 59 -12.07 -2.05 -13.16
N TYR A 60 -10.84 -2.38 -13.59
CA TYR A 60 -10.63 -2.91 -14.93
C TYR A 60 -11.36 -4.25 -15.15
N LEU A 61 -11.28 -5.17 -14.19
CA LEU A 61 -11.97 -6.46 -14.28
C LEU A 61 -13.49 -6.29 -14.29
N GLN A 62 -14.02 -5.38 -13.46
CA GLN A 62 -15.45 -5.08 -13.42
C GLN A 62 -15.95 -4.46 -14.73
N ASP A 63 -15.19 -3.51 -15.29
CA ASP A 63 -15.51 -2.87 -16.56
C ASP A 63 -15.53 -3.90 -17.70
N LEU A 64 -14.52 -4.78 -17.76
CA LEU A 64 -14.50 -5.85 -18.75
C LEU A 64 -15.62 -6.85 -18.55
N ALA A 65 -15.91 -7.27 -17.32
CA ALA A 65 -17.01 -8.19 -17.05
C ALA A 65 -18.34 -7.59 -17.51
N THR A 66 -18.58 -6.30 -17.22
CA THR A 66 -19.78 -5.58 -17.66
C THR A 66 -19.89 -5.55 -19.17
N LEU A 67 -18.79 -5.25 -19.86
CA LEU A 67 -18.74 -5.21 -21.32
C LEU A 67 -19.03 -6.58 -21.94
N LEU A 68 -18.46 -7.65 -21.38
CA LEU A 68 -18.64 -9.03 -21.87
C LEU A 68 -20.05 -9.57 -21.62
N LEU A 69 -20.74 -9.06 -20.61
CA LEU A 69 -22.10 -9.45 -20.27
C LEU A 69 -23.16 -8.61 -21.00
N ASP A 70 -22.78 -7.48 -21.59
CA ASP A 70 -23.70 -6.65 -22.37
C ASP A 70 -24.07 -7.33 -23.69
N LYS A 71 -25.34 -7.75 -23.79
CA LYS A 71 -25.90 -8.45 -24.94
C LYS A 71 -26.00 -7.59 -26.20
N ASN A 72 -25.84 -6.27 -26.08
CA ASN A 72 -25.87 -5.35 -27.21
C ASN A 72 -24.50 -5.19 -27.88
N ILE A 73 -23.44 -5.74 -27.29
CA ILE A 73 -22.06 -5.59 -27.77
C ILE A 73 -21.66 -6.79 -28.61
N ILE A 74 -21.39 -6.54 -29.90
CA ILE A 74 -20.85 -7.54 -30.81
C ILE A 74 -19.32 -7.40 -30.82
N PHE A 75 -18.64 -8.37 -30.21
CA PHE A 75 -17.17 -8.44 -30.19
C PHE A 75 -16.63 -8.99 -31.51
N ASP A 76 -16.57 -8.15 -32.53
CA ASP A 76 -15.80 -8.45 -33.75
C ASP A 76 -14.36 -7.93 -33.65
N LYS A 77 -13.41 -8.69 -34.21
CA LYS A 77 -11.95 -8.46 -34.14
C LYS A 77 -11.54 -7.08 -34.68
N ASN A 78 -12.31 -6.54 -35.63
CA ASN A 78 -12.05 -5.28 -36.31
C ASN A 78 -13.05 -4.16 -35.94
N SER A 79 -13.93 -4.42 -34.97
CA SER A 79 -14.86 -3.39 -34.49
C SER A 79 -14.14 -2.27 -33.75
N ALA A 80 -14.70 -1.06 -33.79
CA ALA A 80 -14.25 0.06 -32.97
C ALA A 80 -14.21 -0.31 -31.48
N VAL A 81 -15.17 -1.12 -31.02
CA VAL A 81 -15.23 -1.65 -29.66
C VAL A 81 -13.99 -2.49 -29.33
N SER A 82 -13.57 -3.40 -30.21
CA SER A 82 -12.35 -4.20 -29.99
C SER A 82 -11.09 -3.35 -29.90
N SER A 83 -10.99 -2.30 -30.72
CA SER A 83 -9.86 -1.35 -30.66
C SER A 83 -9.82 -0.58 -29.33
N ILE A 84 -10.98 -0.11 -28.85
CA ILE A 84 -11.09 0.58 -27.55
C ILE A 84 -10.70 -0.35 -26.40
N ILE A 85 -11.18 -1.59 -26.40
CA ILE A 85 -10.83 -2.58 -25.38
C ILE A 85 -9.33 -2.84 -25.38
N ARG A 86 -8.71 -3.08 -26.55
CA ARG A 86 -7.27 -3.32 -26.66
C ARG A 86 -6.46 -2.13 -26.14
N ALA A 87 -6.86 -0.91 -26.49
CA ALA A 87 -6.22 0.31 -25.99
C ALA A 87 -6.33 0.38 -24.46
N LYS A 88 -7.54 0.16 -23.91
CA LYS A 88 -7.79 0.16 -22.47
C LYS A 88 -6.95 -0.91 -21.76
N THR A 89 -6.99 -2.16 -22.20
CA THR A 89 -6.16 -3.26 -21.70
C THR A 89 -4.67 -2.90 -21.71
N LEU A 90 -4.16 -2.33 -22.81
CA LEU A 90 -2.75 -1.93 -22.90
C LEU A 90 -2.40 -0.84 -21.88
N THR A 91 -3.20 0.22 -21.79
CA THR A 91 -2.97 1.31 -20.83
C THR A 91 -3.03 0.85 -19.38
N THR A 92 -3.95 -0.06 -19.06
CA THR A 92 -4.07 -0.66 -17.73
C THR A 92 -2.86 -1.56 -17.41
N LEU A 93 -2.45 -2.42 -18.35
CA LEU A 93 -1.29 -3.30 -18.17
C LEU A 93 0.02 -2.55 -18.01
N ILE A 94 0.16 -1.34 -18.58
CA ILE A 94 1.37 -0.51 -18.40
C ILE A 94 1.49 -0.05 -16.93
N GLN A 95 0.36 0.26 -16.28
CA GLN A 95 0.32 0.79 -14.92
C GLN A 95 0.41 -0.30 -13.83
N MET A 96 0.17 -1.56 -14.19
CA MET A 96 0.21 -2.69 -13.26
C MET A 96 1.63 -3.20 -13.00
N ASP A 97 1.84 -3.80 -11.84
CA ASP A 97 3.04 -4.59 -11.53
C ASP A 97 2.89 -6.05 -12.00
N ALA A 98 4.00 -6.79 -12.02
CA ALA A 98 4.06 -8.12 -12.60
C ALA A 98 2.99 -9.12 -12.06
N PRO A 99 2.71 -9.17 -10.73
CA PRO A 99 1.67 -10.05 -10.20
C PRO A 99 0.27 -9.75 -10.76
N ARG A 100 -0.10 -8.46 -10.83
CA ARG A 100 -1.43 -8.04 -11.31
C ARG A 100 -1.56 -8.21 -12.82
N LYS A 101 -0.49 -7.99 -13.59
CA LYS A 101 -0.47 -8.33 -15.02
C LYS A 101 -0.75 -9.82 -15.25
N ARG A 102 -0.16 -10.70 -14.43
CA ARG A 102 -0.43 -12.15 -14.51
C ARG A 102 -1.91 -12.47 -14.27
N GLN A 103 -2.53 -11.83 -13.28
CA GLN A 103 -3.97 -12.01 -12.99
C GLN A 103 -4.83 -11.57 -14.18
N VAL A 104 -4.55 -10.42 -14.78
CA VAL A 104 -5.26 -9.95 -15.98
C VAL A 104 -5.10 -10.93 -17.14
N ILE A 105 -3.87 -11.41 -17.40
CA ILE A 105 -3.61 -12.36 -18.49
C ILE A 105 -4.37 -13.68 -18.27
N LEU A 106 -4.38 -14.20 -17.03
CA LEU A 106 -5.16 -15.40 -16.68
C LEU A 106 -6.65 -15.18 -16.91
N PHE A 107 -7.21 -14.07 -16.45
CA PHE A 107 -8.61 -13.72 -16.68
C PHE A 107 -8.94 -13.66 -18.18
N LEU A 108 -8.13 -12.96 -18.98
CA LEU A 108 -8.34 -12.84 -20.43
C LEU A 108 -8.29 -14.21 -21.12
N TYR A 109 -7.44 -15.12 -20.62
CA TYR A 109 -7.34 -16.49 -21.12
C TYR A 109 -8.57 -17.32 -20.76
N GLU A 110 -9.02 -17.27 -19.49
CA GLU A 110 -10.22 -17.97 -19.00
C GLU A 110 -11.50 -17.48 -19.69
N ALA A 111 -11.58 -16.17 -19.94
CA ALA A 111 -12.66 -15.54 -20.71
C ALA A 111 -12.57 -15.83 -22.23
N LYS A 112 -11.58 -16.60 -22.69
CA LYS A 112 -11.33 -16.95 -24.10
C LYS A 112 -11.10 -15.74 -25.01
N LEU A 113 -10.70 -14.59 -24.45
CA LEU A 113 -10.39 -13.37 -25.18
C LEU A 113 -8.99 -13.40 -25.81
N ILE A 114 -8.08 -14.17 -25.22
CA ILE A 114 -6.76 -14.45 -25.77
C ILE A 114 -6.52 -15.96 -25.81
N LYS A 115 -5.74 -16.41 -26.79
CA LYS A 115 -5.30 -17.81 -26.90
C LYS A 115 -3.84 -17.89 -26.48
N ARG A 116 -3.50 -18.91 -25.70
CA ARG A 116 -2.10 -19.23 -25.39
C ARG A 116 -1.41 -19.63 -26.70
N ASN A 117 -0.40 -18.86 -27.11
CA ASN A 117 0.35 -19.18 -28.31
C ASN A 117 1.40 -20.25 -27.94
N SER A 118 1.21 -21.47 -28.41
CA SER A 118 1.98 -22.67 -28.02
C SER A 118 3.43 -22.72 -28.54
N LYS A 119 3.96 -21.66 -29.15
CA LYS A 119 5.27 -21.69 -29.82
C LYS A 119 6.51 -21.46 -28.94
N TYR A 120 6.34 -21.21 -27.65
CA TYR A 120 7.46 -20.91 -26.74
C TYR A 120 7.29 -21.56 -25.36
N ALA A 121 6.85 -22.82 -25.32
CA ALA A 121 6.94 -23.66 -24.13
C ALA A 121 8.20 -24.52 -24.22
#